data_AF-A0A1Z3N8E8-F1
#
_entry.id   AF-A0A1Z3N8E8-F1
#
_cell.length_a   1.000
_cell.length_b   1.000
_cell.length_c   1.000
_cell.angle_alpha   90.00
_cell.angle_beta   90.00
_cell.angle_gamma   90.00
#
_symmetry.space_group_name_H-M   'P 1'
#
loop_
_entity.id
_entity.type
_entity.pdbx_description
1 polymer ?
#
loop_
_entity_poly.entity_id
_entity_poly.type
_entity_poly.pdbx_seq_one_letter_code
_entity_poly.pdbx_strand_id
1 'polypeptide(L)'
;MLLKYQLPRIYENILPREILNFAPEEKKATCDACAMSRPQNKAKIHYRADLKCCTFHPFLANYMVGATFLDSSATEAHRIFRDKIERREYALPIGLVAPVKYQVQFNNREEGDFGQREDWLCPYYNKESQNCNVWRNRGVVCTTFFCKSSYGKTGLKFWEKFSNYLWYVELALLEEALAMLDFSPRQVMTLLDYHNRFDGTAAEKKSWVIPEKLSRELWNGYYDDQEGFYKKSFEIVANLDKSAFHELIGEQGQSLEEELFTILPKLKSE
;
A
#
# COMPACT_ATOMS: atom_id res chain seq x y z
N MET A 1 -14.69 12.19 -8.93
CA MET A 1 -14.15 12.68 -7.64
C MET A 1 -12.68 13.05 -7.85
N LEU A 2 -12.21 14.20 -7.33
CA LEU A 2 -10.78 14.59 -7.45
C LEU A 2 -9.86 13.55 -6.79
N LEU A 3 -8.68 13.30 -7.37
CA LEU A 3 -7.72 12.34 -6.84
C LEU A 3 -7.30 12.66 -5.41
N LYS A 4 -7.18 13.94 -5.03
CA LYS A 4 -6.85 14.32 -3.64
C LYS A 4 -7.80 13.74 -2.58
N TYR A 5 -9.04 13.37 -2.94
CA TYR A 5 -9.99 12.73 -2.02
C TYR A 5 -9.95 11.20 -2.07
N GLN A 6 -9.28 10.63 -3.07
CA GLN A 6 -9.08 9.18 -3.22
C GLN A 6 -7.74 8.72 -2.62
N LEU A 7 -6.78 9.64 -2.56
CA LEU A 7 -5.44 9.47 -2.01
C LEU A 7 -5.40 9.71 -0.50
N PRO A 8 -4.46 9.09 0.22
CA PRO A 8 -4.13 9.49 1.59
C PRO A 8 -3.77 10.98 1.68
N ARG A 9 -4.27 11.65 2.72
CA ARG A 9 -4.18 13.12 2.87
C ARG A 9 -2.74 13.63 2.97
N ILE A 10 -1.83 12.77 3.41
CA ILE A 10 -0.40 13.07 3.51
C ILE A 10 0.20 13.55 2.18
N TYR A 11 -0.38 13.12 1.06
CA TYR A 11 0.05 13.49 -0.28
C TYR A 11 -0.46 14.85 -0.76
N GLU A 12 -1.46 15.46 -0.09
CA GLU A 12 -2.10 16.71 -0.54
C GLU A 12 -1.12 17.88 -0.66
N ASN A 13 -0.07 17.91 0.17
CA ASN A 13 0.88 19.02 0.23
C ASN A 13 2.11 18.82 -0.67
N ILE A 14 2.44 17.57 -1.01
CA ILE A 14 3.67 17.21 -1.71
C ILE A 14 3.45 16.88 -3.18
N LEU A 15 2.30 16.29 -3.56
CA LEU A 15 2.05 15.94 -4.95
C LEU A 15 1.69 17.17 -5.82
N PRO A 16 1.95 17.10 -7.15
CA PRO A 16 1.55 18.14 -8.08
C PRO A 16 0.05 18.43 -8.09
N ARG A 17 -0.30 19.72 -8.24
CA ARG A 17 -1.71 20.16 -8.23
C ARG A 17 -2.49 19.57 -9.40
N GLU A 18 -1.85 19.37 -10.54
CA GLU A 18 -2.38 18.82 -11.77
C GLU A 18 -2.85 17.38 -11.56
N ILE A 19 -2.09 16.58 -10.80
CA ILE A 19 -2.45 15.21 -10.41
C ILE A 19 -3.58 15.27 -9.37
N LEU A 20 -3.41 16.05 -8.29
CA LEU A 20 -4.39 16.13 -7.20
C LEU A 20 -5.78 16.61 -7.67
N ASN A 21 -5.83 17.49 -8.67
CA ASN A 21 -7.05 18.03 -9.24
C ASN A 21 -7.58 17.23 -10.44
N PHE A 22 -6.92 16.13 -10.82
CA PHE A 22 -7.48 15.23 -11.82
C PHE A 22 -8.69 14.48 -11.22
N ALA A 23 -9.79 14.41 -11.97
CA ALA A 23 -11.02 13.75 -11.54
C ALA A 23 -11.35 12.59 -12.49
N PRO A 24 -10.69 11.43 -12.36
CA PRO A 24 -11.03 10.29 -13.19
C PRO A 24 -12.46 9.80 -12.89
N GLU A 25 -13.23 9.52 -13.93
CA GLU A 25 -14.59 8.95 -13.82
C GLU A 25 -14.61 7.45 -14.13
N GLU A 26 -14.06 6.65 -13.20
CA GLU A 26 -13.98 5.21 -13.38
C GLU A 26 -15.29 4.47 -13.06
N LYS A 27 -16.21 4.41 -14.03
CA LYS A 27 -17.52 3.76 -13.94
C LYS A 27 -17.50 2.24 -14.16
N LYS A 28 -16.42 1.69 -14.71
CA LYS A 28 -16.30 0.24 -14.98
C LYS A 28 -15.68 -0.56 -13.83
N ALA A 29 -14.98 0.08 -12.89
CA ALA A 29 -14.41 -0.56 -11.72
C ALA A 29 -15.34 -0.39 -10.51
N THR A 30 -16.39 -1.23 -10.43
CA THR A 30 -17.39 -1.17 -9.36
C THR A 30 -17.07 -2.16 -8.25
N CYS A 31 -16.49 -1.70 -7.13
CA CYS A 31 -16.12 -2.58 -6.01
C CYS A 31 -17.33 -3.06 -5.20
N ASP A 32 -18.40 -2.27 -5.12
CA ASP A 32 -19.64 -2.63 -4.41
C ASP A 32 -20.40 -3.76 -5.13
N ALA A 33 -20.34 -3.75 -6.47
CA ALA A 33 -20.83 -4.81 -7.33
C ALA A 33 -19.69 -5.30 -8.23
N CYS A 34 -18.81 -6.15 -7.67
CA CYS A 34 -17.50 -6.49 -8.24
C CYS A 34 -17.56 -6.77 -9.76
N ALA A 35 -17.00 -5.83 -10.55
CA ALA A 35 -17.03 -5.92 -12.02
C ALA A 35 -16.22 -7.09 -12.60
N MET A 36 -15.38 -7.73 -11.78
CA MET A 36 -14.59 -8.91 -12.11
C MET A 36 -15.25 -10.22 -11.70
N SER A 37 -16.37 -10.17 -10.98
CA SER A 37 -17.13 -11.34 -10.55
C SER A 37 -18.13 -11.81 -11.60
N ARG A 38 -18.65 -13.03 -11.43
CA ARG A 38 -19.71 -13.61 -12.27
C ARG A 38 -21.08 -13.10 -11.79
N PRO A 39 -22.04 -12.84 -12.70
CA PRO A 39 -21.98 -13.05 -14.15
C PRO A 39 -21.37 -11.88 -14.96
N GLN A 40 -20.99 -10.77 -14.34
CA GLN A 40 -20.56 -9.53 -15.02
C GLN A 40 -19.29 -9.72 -15.86
N ASN A 41 -18.35 -10.52 -15.36
CA ASN A 41 -17.13 -10.86 -16.06
C ASN A 41 -17.21 -12.28 -16.64
N LYS A 42 -17.21 -12.38 -17.97
CA LYS A 42 -17.28 -13.68 -18.66
C LYS A 42 -15.91 -14.32 -18.94
N ALA A 43 -14.81 -13.61 -18.69
CA ALA A 43 -13.46 -14.10 -18.93
C ALA A 43 -13.08 -15.28 -18.02
N LYS A 44 -12.10 -16.08 -18.44
CA LYS A 44 -11.56 -17.21 -17.65
C LYS A 44 -11.16 -16.75 -16.25
N ILE A 45 -10.34 -15.70 -16.17
CA ILE A 45 -9.99 -15.04 -14.92
C ILE A 45 -11.18 -14.20 -14.45
N HIS A 46 -11.66 -14.49 -13.25
CA HIS A 46 -12.73 -13.77 -12.57
C HIS A 46 -12.51 -13.87 -11.05
N TYR A 47 -13.23 -13.07 -10.27
CA TYR A 47 -13.16 -13.09 -8.81
C TYR A 47 -14.46 -13.63 -8.21
N ARG A 48 -14.36 -14.17 -7.00
CA ARG A 48 -15.50 -14.37 -6.11
C ARG A 48 -16.07 -13.00 -5.70
N ALA A 49 -17.39 -12.86 -5.73
CA ALA A 49 -18.06 -11.59 -5.45
C ALA A 49 -17.84 -11.09 -4.01
N ASP A 50 -17.73 -12.02 -3.06
CA ASP A 50 -17.49 -11.76 -1.64
C ASP A 50 -16.02 -11.47 -1.30
N LEU A 51 -15.07 -11.87 -2.16
CA LEU A 51 -13.64 -11.67 -1.95
C LEU A 51 -13.05 -10.51 -2.77
N LYS A 52 -13.57 -10.25 -3.97
CA LYS A 52 -13.17 -9.14 -4.86
C LYS A 52 -11.66 -9.21 -5.19
N CYS A 53 -11.03 -8.07 -5.45
CA CYS A 53 -9.56 -7.96 -5.50
C CYS A 53 -8.91 -7.94 -4.10
N CYS A 54 -9.70 -8.09 -3.03
CA CYS A 54 -9.20 -8.03 -1.65
C CYS A 54 -8.55 -9.34 -1.18
N THR A 55 -8.28 -10.30 -2.07
CA THR A 55 -7.42 -11.47 -1.79
C THR A 55 -5.94 -11.13 -1.97
N PHE A 56 -5.54 -9.98 -1.43
CA PHE A 56 -4.18 -9.48 -1.45
C PHE A 56 -3.88 -8.84 -0.09
N HIS A 57 -2.76 -9.18 0.55
CA HIS A 57 -2.29 -8.50 1.75
C HIS A 57 -1.38 -7.33 1.34
N PRO A 58 -1.87 -6.08 1.38
CA PRO A 58 -1.09 -4.94 0.94
C PRO A 58 -0.05 -4.54 1.99
N PHE A 59 1.10 -4.08 1.50
CA PHE A 59 2.04 -3.32 2.30
C PHE A 59 1.42 -1.99 2.73
N LEU A 60 1.64 -1.60 3.99
CA LEU A 60 1.36 -0.25 4.49
C LEU A 60 2.65 0.34 5.06
N ALA A 61 3.16 1.40 4.44
CA ALA A 61 4.37 2.09 4.88
C ALA A 61 4.23 2.67 6.30
N ASN A 62 5.35 2.80 7.01
CA ASN A 62 5.42 3.25 8.41
C ASN A 62 4.62 4.53 8.71
N TYR A 63 4.73 5.55 7.85
CA TYR A 63 4.01 6.81 8.01
C TYR A 63 2.51 6.68 7.70
N MET A 64 2.09 5.72 6.88
CA MET A 64 0.65 5.41 6.66
C MET A 64 0.04 4.68 7.85
N VAL A 65 0.83 3.83 8.50
CA VAL A 65 0.44 3.21 9.78
C VAL A 65 0.27 4.30 10.84
N GLY A 66 1.22 5.25 10.92
CA GLY A 66 1.13 6.43 11.78
C GLY A 66 -0.09 7.30 11.50
N ALA A 67 -0.34 7.62 10.23
CA ALA A 67 -1.52 8.38 9.79
C ALA A 67 -2.83 7.71 10.24
N THR A 68 -2.87 6.38 10.22
CA THR A 68 -4.03 5.60 10.67
C THR A 68 -4.20 5.69 12.17
N PHE A 69 -3.13 5.53 12.96
CA PHE A 69 -3.21 5.69 14.42
C PHE A 69 -3.62 7.09 14.86
N LEU A 70 -3.33 8.11 14.07
CA LEU A 70 -3.74 9.49 14.33
C LEU A 70 -5.17 9.80 13.83
N ASP A 71 -5.75 8.97 12.97
CA ASP A 71 -7.15 9.08 12.57
C ASP A 71 -8.05 8.43 13.64
N SER A 72 -8.69 9.28 14.46
CA SER A 72 -9.59 8.82 15.53
C SER A 72 -10.83 8.08 15.03
N SER A 73 -11.18 8.20 13.75
CA SER A 73 -12.30 7.46 13.15
C SER A 73 -11.94 6.02 12.75
N ALA A 74 -10.64 5.69 12.67
CA ALA A 74 -10.13 4.39 12.20
C ALA A 74 -10.05 3.32 13.31
N THR A 75 -11.07 3.25 14.16
CA THR A 75 -11.08 2.41 15.38
C THR A 75 -10.76 0.93 15.14
N GLU A 76 -11.39 0.31 14.14
CA GLU A 76 -11.13 -1.09 13.80
C GLU A 76 -9.74 -1.31 13.22
N ALA A 77 -9.21 -0.35 12.44
CA ALA A 77 -7.84 -0.41 11.97
C ALA A 77 -6.83 -0.33 13.12
N HIS A 78 -7.07 0.51 14.13
CA HIS A 78 -6.21 0.56 15.32
C HIS A 78 -6.16 -0.79 16.02
N ARG A 79 -7.31 -1.45 16.18
CA ARG A 79 -7.41 -2.79 16.78
C ARG A 79 -6.59 -3.81 15.98
N ILE A 80 -6.78 -3.85 14.65
CA ILE A 80 -6.02 -4.74 13.76
C ILE A 80 -4.51 -4.47 13.86
N PHE A 81 -4.09 -3.21 13.84
CA PHE A 81 -2.66 -2.88 13.88
C PHE A 81 -2.01 -3.26 15.20
N ARG A 82 -2.67 -2.98 16.33
CA ARG A 82 -2.20 -3.40 17.66
C ARG A 82 -2.09 -4.93 17.77
N ASP A 83 -3.11 -5.66 17.30
CA ASP A 83 -3.06 -7.12 17.26
C ASP A 83 -1.85 -7.63 16.46
N LYS A 84 -1.56 -7.02 15.30
CA LYS A 84 -0.40 -7.39 14.47
C LYS A 84 0.93 -7.08 15.17
N ILE A 85 1.03 -5.92 15.82
CA ILE A 85 2.19 -5.48 16.61
C ILE A 85 2.47 -6.46 17.75
N GLU A 86 1.47 -6.71 18.60
CA GLU A 86 1.58 -7.59 19.78
C GLU A 86 1.99 -9.02 19.38
N ARG A 87 1.44 -9.52 18.27
CA ARG A 87 1.74 -10.86 17.76
C ARG A 87 3.05 -10.93 16.98
N ARG A 88 3.72 -9.81 16.71
CA ARG A 88 4.87 -9.71 15.79
C ARG A 88 4.54 -10.28 14.41
N GLU A 89 3.32 -10.05 13.95
CA GLU A 89 2.84 -10.52 12.65
C GLU A 89 3.32 -9.58 11.54
N TYR A 90 4.65 -9.51 11.43
CA TYR A 90 5.37 -8.70 10.45
C TYR A 90 5.05 -7.19 10.53
N ALA A 91 4.81 -6.70 11.75
CA ALA A 91 4.94 -5.28 12.07
C ALA A 91 6.43 -4.94 12.21
N LEU A 92 6.93 -4.14 11.28
CA LEU A 92 8.34 -3.77 11.12
C LEU A 92 8.50 -2.25 11.09
N PRO A 93 9.71 -1.71 11.30
CA PRO A 93 9.98 -0.27 11.12
C PRO A 93 9.64 0.28 9.73
N ILE A 94 9.68 -0.55 8.68
CA ILE A 94 9.22 -0.14 7.33
C ILE A 94 7.69 -0.03 7.24
N GLY A 95 6.94 -0.63 8.16
CA GLY A 95 5.49 -0.66 8.16
C GLY A 95 4.91 -2.04 8.44
N LEU A 96 3.67 -2.26 8.00
CA LEU A 96 3.01 -3.56 8.06
C LEU A 96 3.21 -4.29 6.74
N VAL A 97 4.03 -5.35 6.74
CA VAL A 97 4.26 -6.20 5.58
C VAL A 97 3.49 -7.51 5.72
N ALA A 98 3.16 -8.12 4.58
CA ALA A 98 2.55 -9.44 4.60
C ALA A 98 3.54 -10.47 5.17
N PRO A 99 3.11 -11.51 5.91
CA PRO A 99 4.02 -12.54 6.38
C PRO A 99 4.70 -13.30 5.22
N VAL A 100 5.97 -13.69 5.37
CA VAL A 100 6.74 -14.38 4.31
C VAL A 100 6.01 -15.60 3.77
N LYS A 101 5.37 -16.39 4.65
CA LYS A 101 4.52 -17.51 4.27
C LYS A 101 3.50 -17.13 3.20
N TYR A 102 2.79 -16.01 3.40
CA TYR A 102 1.84 -15.49 2.43
C TYR A 102 2.57 -14.98 1.18
N GLN A 103 3.64 -14.20 1.33
CA GLN A 103 4.35 -13.61 0.19
C GLN A 103 4.85 -14.68 -0.80
N VAL A 104 5.48 -15.75 -0.30
CA VAL A 104 5.97 -16.86 -1.13
C VAL A 104 4.82 -17.55 -1.84
N GLN A 105 3.72 -17.85 -1.15
CA GLN A 105 2.55 -18.50 -1.76
C GLN A 105 1.90 -17.61 -2.82
N PHE A 106 1.71 -16.33 -2.52
CA PHE A 106 1.11 -15.38 -3.43
C PHE A 106 2.01 -15.15 -4.65
N ASN A 107 3.32 -14.99 -4.48
CA ASN A 107 4.23 -14.71 -5.58
C ASN A 107 4.46 -15.91 -6.52
N ASN A 108 4.26 -17.14 -6.02
CA ASN A 108 4.33 -18.38 -6.80
C ASN A 108 2.94 -18.96 -7.13
N ARG A 109 1.90 -18.11 -7.12
CA ARG A 109 0.51 -18.50 -7.37
C ARG A 109 0.27 -19.00 -8.80
N GLU A 110 -0.77 -19.80 -8.98
CA GLU A 110 -1.25 -20.19 -10.30
C GLU A 110 -2.16 -19.11 -10.91
N GLU A 111 -2.29 -19.13 -12.24
CA GLU A 111 -3.23 -18.25 -12.94
C GLU A 111 -4.66 -18.57 -12.50
N GLY A 112 -5.31 -17.59 -11.86
CA GLY A 112 -6.71 -17.71 -11.40
C GLY A 112 -6.87 -17.82 -9.88
N ASP A 113 -5.78 -18.00 -9.11
CA ASP A 113 -5.88 -18.01 -7.64
C ASP A 113 -6.32 -16.64 -7.07
N PHE A 114 -5.85 -15.56 -7.69
CA PHE A 114 -6.17 -14.20 -7.27
C PHE A 114 -7.66 -13.91 -7.47
N GLY A 115 -8.30 -13.46 -6.38
CA GLY A 115 -9.73 -13.23 -6.28
C GLY A 115 -10.56 -14.47 -5.99
N GLN A 116 -9.95 -15.65 -5.79
CA GLN A 116 -10.66 -16.91 -5.55
C GLN A 116 -10.38 -17.50 -4.15
N ARG A 117 -9.21 -17.21 -3.59
CA ARG A 117 -8.72 -17.78 -2.33
C ARG A 117 -9.12 -16.95 -1.11
N GLU A 118 -10.00 -17.50 -0.30
CA GLU A 118 -10.46 -16.86 0.94
C GLU A 118 -9.37 -16.82 2.02
N ASP A 119 -8.46 -17.79 2.02
CA ASP A 119 -7.30 -17.80 2.93
C ASP A 119 -6.24 -16.75 2.60
N TRP A 120 -6.41 -16.02 1.49
CA TRP A 120 -5.61 -14.85 1.09
C TRP A 120 -6.32 -13.52 1.32
N LEU A 121 -7.49 -13.54 1.96
CA LEU A 121 -8.25 -12.34 2.20
C LEU A 121 -7.42 -11.34 3.03
N CYS A 122 -7.39 -10.10 2.54
CA CYS A 122 -6.70 -8.98 3.15
C CYS A 122 -7.09 -8.86 4.63
N PRO A 123 -6.14 -8.73 5.58
CA PRO A 123 -6.47 -8.58 6.99
C PRO A 123 -7.23 -7.28 7.30
N TYR A 124 -7.23 -6.32 6.37
CA TYR A 124 -7.94 -5.05 6.51
C TYR A 124 -9.33 -5.05 5.86
N TYR A 125 -9.73 -6.14 5.21
CA TYR A 125 -11.06 -6.27 4.63
C TYR A 125 -12.10 -6.64 5.69
N ASN A 126 -13.15 -5.85 5.82
CA ASN A 126 -14.26 -6.14 6.69
C ASN A 126 -15.29 -6.98 5.92
N LYS A 127 -15.48 -8.24 6.33
CA LYS A 127 -16.43 -9.16 5.69
C LYS A 127 -17.89 -8.74 5.88
N GLU A 128 -18.22 -8.10 7.01
CA GLU A 128 -19.60 -7.73 7.35
C GLU A 128 -20.07 -6.55 6.52
N SER A 129 -19.27 -5.48 6.44
CA SER A 129 -19.57 -4.28 5.65
C SER A 129 -19.04 -4.32 4.22
N GLN A 130 -18.27 -5.35 3.86
CA GLN A 130 -17.61 -5.53 2.56
C GLN A 130 -16.75 -4.33 2.11
N ASN A 131 -16.13 -3.64 3.07
CA ASN A 131 -15.30 -2.45 2.87
C ASN A 131 -13.89 -2.64 3.46
N CYS A 132 -13.06 -1.60 3.35
CA CYS A 132 -11.67 -1.63 3.82
C CYS A 132 -11.51 -0.78 5.09
N ASN A 133 -11.06 -1.41 6.18
CA ASN A 133 -10.84 -0.74 7.46
C ASN A 133 -9.74 0.33 7.40
N VAL A 134 -8.82 0.24 6.44
CA VAL A 134 -7.72 1.20 6.24
C VAL A 134 -7.94 2.10 5.03
N TRP A 135 -9.17 2.20 4.48
CA TRP A 135 -9.42 2.83 3.19
C TRP A 135 -8.74 4.19 3.00
N ARG A 136 -8.83 5.08 3.99
CA ARG A 136 -8.29 6.45 3.91
C ARG A 136 -6.76 6.51 3.82
N ASN A 137 -6.07 5.56 4.43
CA ASN A 137 -4.61 5.48 4.51
C ASN A 137 -4.10 4.14 3.94
N ARG A 138 -4.76 3.63 2.90
CA ARG A 138 -4.40 2.37 2.25
C ARG A 138 -3.17 2.56 1.36
N GLY A 139 -2.32 1.54 1.31
CA GLY A 139 -1.07 1.56 0.54
C GLY A 139 -1.30 1.74 -0.96
N VAL A 140 -0.22 2.09 -1.67
CA VAL A 140 -0.26 2.52 -3.07
C VAL A 140 -0.97 1.52 -3.97
N VAL A 141 -0.65 0.22 -3.85
CA VAL A 141 -1.24 -0.84 -4.69
C VAL A 141 -2.76 -0.78 -4.67
N CYS A 142 -3.38 -0.70 -3.49
CA CYS A 142 -4.84 -0.63 -3.37
C CYS A 142 -5.42 0.74 -3.75
N THR A 143 -4.61 1.80 -3.69
CA THR A 143 -5.02 3.15 -4.07
C THR A 143 -5.07 3.32 -5.59
N THR A 144 -4.19 2.64 -6.33
CA THR A 144 -4.04 2.78 -7.79
C THR A 144 -4.56 1.57 -8.59
N PHE A 145 -5.03 0.51 -7.92
CA PHE A 145 -5.52 -0.68 -8.63
C PHE A 145 -6.94 -0.49 -9.19
N PHE A 146 -7.04 -0.47 -10.53
CA PHE A 146 -8.30 -0.47 -11.27
C PHE A 146 -8.38 -1.69 -12.17
N CYS A 147 -9.30 -2.62 -11.88
CA CYS A 147 -9.46 -3.86 -12.64
C CYS A 147 -10.02 -3.65 -14.06
N LYS A 148 -10.72 -2.53 -14.27
CA LYS A 148 -11.28 -2.09 -15.55
C LYS A 148 -11.19 -0.57 -15.61
N SER A 149 -11.00 -0.03 -16.81
CA SER A 149 -11.02 1.41 -17.02
C SER A 149 -12.08 1.86 -18.04
N SER A 150 -12.74 2.95 -17.71
CA SER A 150 -13.73 3.66 -18.53
C SER A 150 -13.06 4.30 -19.74
N TYR A 151 -11.80 4.71 -19.58
CA TYR A 151 -10.88 5.24 -20.61
C TYR A 151 -10.09 4.13 -21.34
N GLY A 152 -10.57 2.87 -21.24
CA GLY A 152 -9.97 1.73 -21.94
C GLY A 152 -8.49 1.53 -21.60
N LYS A 153 -7.67 1.33 -22.64
CA LYS A 153 -6.23 1.07 -22.48
C LYS A 153 -5.47 2.29 -21.95
N THR A 154 -5.89 3.50 -22.33
CA THR A 154 -5.25 4.74 -21.87
C THR A 154 -5.38 4.89 -20.36
N GLY A 155 -6.57 4.66 -19.82
CA GLY A 155 -6.80 4.74 -18.37
C GLY A 155 -6.08 3.64 -17.59
N LEU A 156 -6.07 2.40 -18.09
CA LEU A 156 -5.27 1.33 -17.47
C LEU A 156 -3.78 1.69 -17.41
N LYS A 157 -3.24 2.26 -18.51
CA LYS A 157 -1.86 2.75 -18.55
C LYS A 157 -1.61 3.89 -17.57
N PHE A 158 -2.55 4.82 -17.42
CA PHE A 158 -2.44 5.87 -16.41
C PHE A 158 -2.36 5.29 -15.00
N TRP A 159 -3.25 4.38 -14.62
CA TRP A 159 -3.25 3.78 -13.29
C TRP A 159 -1.98 2.97 -13.00
N GLU A 160 -1.46 2.26 -14.00
CA GLU A 160 -0.16 1.58 -13.93
C GLU A 160 0.98 2.57 -13.66
N LYS A 161 1.10 3.63 -14.48
CA LYS A 161 2.15 4.64 -14.30
C LYS A 161 2.01 5.39 -12.99
N PHE A 162 0.78 5.67 -12.57
CA PHE A 162 0.51 6.32 -11.30
C PHE A 162 0.86 5.43 -10.12
N SER A 163 0.63 4.12 -10.24
CA SER A 163 1.12 3.12 -9.28
C SER A 163 2.64 3.14 -9.19
N ASN A 164 3.36 3.17 -10.31
CA ASN A 164 4.82 3.18 -10.30
C ASN A 164 5.40 4.44 -9.66
N TYR A 165 4.83 5.61 -9.99
CA TYR A 165 5.22 6.88 -9.39
C TYR A 165 4.95 6.90 -7.89
N LEU A 166 3.72 6.57 -7.47
CA LEU A 166 3.38 6.56 -6.06
C LEU A 166 4.15 5.49 -5.27
N TRP A 167 4.49 4.36 -5.90
CA TRP A 167 5.33 3.34 -5.28
C TRP A 167 6.70 3.88 -4.94
N TYR A 168 7.31 4.58 -5.89
CA TYR A 168 8.60 5.23 -5.70
C TYR A 168 8.53 6.31 -4.61
N VAL A 169 7.50 7.15 -4.63
CA VAL A 169 7.24 8.15 -3.58
C VAL A 169 7.06 7.49 -2.22
N GLU A 170 6.28 6.40 -2.13
CA GLU A 170 6.01 5.71 -0.86
C GLU A 170 7.28 5.15 -0.23
N LEU A 171 8.17 4.55 -1.03
CA LEU A 171 9.47 4.08 -0.55
C LEU A 171 10.38 5.23 -0.13
N ALA A 172 10.48 6.30 -0.93
CA ALA A 172 11.33 7.45 -0.59
C ALA A 172 10.92 8.10 0.73
N LEU A 173 9.62 8.32 0.95
CA LEU A 173 9.08 8.90 2.20
C LEU A 173 9.30 7.98 3.41
N LEU A 174 9.16 6.67 3.20
CA LEU A 174 9.42 5.66 4.22
C LEU A 174 10.89 5.64 4.62
N GLU A 175 11.80 5.68 3.65
CA GLU A 175 13.25 5.66 3.88
C GLU A 175 13.71 6.94 4.58
N GLU A 176 13.15 8.10 4.20
CA GLU A 176 13.39 9.38 4.88
C GLU A 176 12.99 9.32 6.36
N ALA A 177 11.81 8.78 6.65
CA ALA A 177 11.36 8.59 8.03
C ALA A 177 12.29 7.66 8.83
N LEU A 178 12.84 6.62 8.19
CA LEU A 178 13.80 5.72 8.83
C LEU A 178 15.15 6.41 9.08
N ALA A 179 15.67 7.16 8.11
CA ALA A 179 16.92 7.90 8.23
C ALA A 179 16.85 8.91 9.39
N MET A 180 15.74 9.65 9.49
CA MET A 180 15.47 10.60 10.57
C MET A 180 15.24 9.96 11.95
N LEU A 181 15.05 8.63 11.99
CA LEU A 181 14.92 7.83 13.21
C LEU A 181 16.15 6.95 13.46
N ASP A 182 17.31 7.35 12.94
CA ASP A 182 18.62 6.75 13.15
C ASP A 182 18.77 5.31 12.61
N PHE A 183 18.01 4.94 11.58
CA PHE A 183 18.25 3.69 10.85
C PHE A 183 19.36 3.90 9.81
N SER A 184 20.42 3.11 9.93
CA SER A 184 21.48 3.08 8.92
C SER A 184 20.99 2.49 7.60
N PRO A 185 21.62 2.84 6.45
CA PRO A 185 21.28 2.25 5.16
C PRO A 185 21.27 0.71 5.15
N ARG A 186 22.16 0.07 5.93
CA ARG A 186 22.19 -1.40 6.05
C ARG A 186 20.97 -1.96 6.77
N GLN A 187 20.49 -1.28 7.81
CA GLN A 187 19.26 -1.68 8.50
C GLN A 187 18.04 -1.48 7.60
N VAL A 188 17.98 -0.37 6.86
CA VAL A 188 16.93 -0.12 5.87
C VAL A 188 16.90 -1.23 4.82
N MET A 189 18.05 -1.56 4.21
CA MET A 189 18.13 -2.68 3.25
C MET A 189 17.66 -4.01 3.85
N THR A 190 18.08 -4.32 5.09
CA THR A 190 17.65 -5.55 5.79
C THR A 190 16.14 -5.59 5.99
N LEU A 191 15.51 -4.44 6.24
CA LEU A 191 14.06 -4.36 6.38
C LEU A 191 13.35 -4.49 5.03
N LEU A 192 13.88 -3.84 3.98
CA LEU A 192 13.35 -3.92 2.62
C LEU A 192 13.41 -5.34 2.03
N ASP A 193 14.31 -6.20 2.51
CA ASP A 193 14.29 -7.63 2.16
C ASP A 193 12.97 -8.33 2.56
N TYR A 194 12.23 -7.82 3.55
CA TYR A 194 10.91 -8.34 3.93
C TYR A 194 9.76 -7.75 3.11
N HIS A 195 10.02 -6.76 2.26
CA HIS A 195 8.99 -6.04 1.55
C HIS A 195 8.26 -6.92 0.51
N ASN A 196 9.01 -7.68 -0.29
CA ASN A 196 8.44 -8.58 -1.29
C ASN A 196 9.37 -9.78 -1.59
N ARG A 197 9.06 -10.95 -1.03
CA ARG A 197 9.87 -12.16 -1.14
C ARG A 197 9.23 -13.22 -2.02
N PHE A 198 10.04 -13.78 -2.90
CA PHE A 198 9.69 -14.95 -3.70
C PHE A 198 10.05 -16.27 -3.02
N ASP A 199 10.94 -16.23 -2.02
CA ASP A 199 11.40 -17.41 -1.30
C ASP A 199 11.55 -17.17 0.23
N GLY A 200 11.82 -18.25 0.97
CA GLY A 200 12.15 -18.19 2.38
C GLY A 200 12.62 -19.46 3.03
N THR A 201 13.12 -19.32 4.24
CA THR A 201 13.52 -20.45 5.07
C THR A 201 12.32 -21.36 5.36
N ALA A 202 12.59 -22.63 5.67
CA ALA A 202 11.54 -23.59 6.01
C ALA A 202 10.71 -23.15 7.24
N ALA A 203 11.33 -22.41 8.17
CA ALA A 203 10.65 -21.86 9.35
C ALA A 203 9.70 -20.71 8.96
N GLU A 204 10.16 -19.75 8.17
CA GLU A 204 9.35 -18.61 7.73
C GLU A 204 8.15 -19.05 6.88
N LYS A 205 8.33 -20.04 5.99
CA LYS A 205 7.22 -20.60 5.18
C LYS A 205 6.13 -21.29 6.02
N LYS A 206 6.39 -21.57 7.30
CA LYS A 206 5.43 -22.20 8.23
C LYS A 206 4.90 -21.23 9.28
N SER A 207 5.51 -20.05 9.43
CA SER A 207 5.15 -19.07 10.46
C SER A 207 4.37 -17.89 9.88
N TRP A 208 3.50 -17.31 10.71
CA TRP A 208 2.86 -16.02 10.45
C TRP A 208 3.54 -14.87 11.20
N VAL A 209 4.45 -15.18 12.11
CA VAL A 209 5.05 -14.23 13.06
C VAL A 209 6.57 -14.26 13.00
N ILE A 210 7.18 -13.13 13.33
CA ILE A 210 8.63 -12.97 13.45
C ILE A 210 9.06 -13.46 14.86
N PRO A 211 10.13 -14.27 14.97
CA PRO A 211 10.71 -14.64 16.26
C PRO A 211 11.06 -13.40 17.09
N GLU A 212 10.78 -13.41 18.39
CA GLU A 212 10.92 -12.21 19.23
C GLU A 212 12.32 -11.61 19.18
N LYS A 213 13.36 -12.43 19.27
CA LYS A 213 14.76 -11.99 19.17
C LYS A 213 15.02 -11.17 17.90
N LEU A 214 14.63 -11.73 16.75
CA LEU A 214 14.78 -11.07 15.46
C LEU A 214 13.94 -9.79 15.38
N SER A 215 12.71 -9.82 15.92
CA SER A 215 11.87 -8.63 15.96
C SER A 215 12.53 -7.50 16.77
N ARG A 216 13.03 -7.79 17.98
CA ARG A 216 13.77 -6.80 18.79
C ARG A 216 15.00 -6.23 18.07
N GLU A 217 15.76 -7.07 17.37
CA GLU A 217 16.92 -6.65 16.57
C GLU A 217 16.52 -5.70 15.43
N LEU A 218 15.46 -6.01 14.69
CA LEU A 218 14.98 -5.21 13.57
C LEU A 218 14.48 -3.82 13.99
N TRP A 219 13.95 -3.69 15.21
CA TRP A 219 13.32 -2.45 15.69
C TRP A 219 14.30 -1.37 16.18
N ASN A 220 15.62 -1.60 16.17
CA ASN A 220 16.63 -0.56 16.45
C ASN A 220 16.38 0.26 17.74
N GLY A 221 16.00 -0.41 18.84
CA GLY A 221 15.69 0.27 20.11
C GLY A 221 14.26 0.80 20.26
N TYR A 222 13.42 0.73 19.21
CA TYR A 222 12.02 1.14 19.25
C TYR A 222 11.03 0.00 19.51
N TYR A 223 11.53 -1.19 19.90
CA TYR A 223 10.69 -2.39 20.03
C TYR A 223 9.55 -2.23 21.04
N ASP A 224 9.79 -1.51 22.13
CA ASP A 224 8.82 -1.35 23.22
C ASP A 224 7.85 -0.16 22.98
N ASP A 225 8.06 0.67 21.93
CA ASP A 225 7.19 1.79 21.53
C ASP A 225 6.95 1.84 20.00
N GLN A 226 6.41 0.75 19.46
CA GLN A 226 6.17 0.61 18.01
C GLN A 226 5.06 1.54 17.50
N GLU A 227 4.00 1.75 18.29
CA GLU A 227 2.92 2.68 17.94
C GLU A 227 3.44 4.13 17.93
N GLY A 228 4.23 4.53 18.93
CA GLY A 228 4.86 5.85 18.96
C GLY A 228 5.86 6.04 17.81
N PHE A 229 6.62 5.00 17.45
CA PHE A 229 7.49 5.02 16.28
C PHE A 229 6.72 5.34 14.99
N TYR A 230 5.62 4.64 14.71
CA TYR A 230 4.82 4.90 13.50
C TYR A 230 4.24 6.31 13.47
N LYS A 231 3.78 6.83 14.62
CA LYS A 231 3.30 8.22 14.72
C LYS A 231 4.41 9.23 14.41
N LYS A 232 5.63 9.01 14.92
CA LYS A 232 6.80 9.84 14.58
C LYS A 232 7.14 9.77 13.09
N SER A 233 7.08 8.59 12.46
CA SER A 233 7.26 8.46 11.01
C SER A 233 6.26 9.32 10.23
N PHE A 234 4.99 9.35 10.67
CA PHE A 234 4.00 10.25 10.09
C PHE A 234 4.36 11.72 10.27
N GLU A 235 4.77 12.14 11.47
CA GLU A 235 5.14 13.52 11.75
C GLU A 235 6.32 14.00 10.88
N ILE A 236 7.33 13.14 10.67
CA ILE A 236 8.46 13.45 9.79
C ILE A 236 7.96 13.73 8.37
N VAL A 237 7.18 12.81 7.80
CA VAL A 237 6.67 12.94 6.43
C VAL A 237 5.69 14.12 6.29
N ALA A 238 4.85 14.36 7.30
CA ALA A 238 3.85 15.44 7.28
C ALA A 238 4.46 16.84 7.30
N ASN A 239 5.69 16.96 7.80
CA ASN A 239 6.43 18.21 7.88
C ASN A 239 7.29 18.49 6.63
N LEU A 240 7.33 17.58 5.66
CA LEU A 240 8.02 17.83 4.39
C LEU A 240 7.31 18.92 3.59
N ASP A 241 8.08 19.90 3.13
CA ASP A 241 7.61 20.84 2.12
C ASP A 241 7.87 20.30 0.69
N LYS A 242 7.39 21.03 -0.31
CA LYS A 242 7.55 20.63 -1.72
C LYS A 242 9.01 20.60 -2.18
N SER A 243 9.85 21.47 -1.64
CA SER A 243 11.27 21.53 -2.03
C SER A 243 12.00 20.30 -1.52
N ALA A 244 11.83 19.99 -0.24
CA ALA A 244 12.38 18.79 0.38
C ALA A 244 11.85 17.52 -0.29
N PHE A 245 10.55 17.47 -0.62
CA PHE A 245 9.98 16.36 -1.36
C PHE A 245 10.61 16.16 -2.74
N HIS A 246 10.80 17.22 -3.53
CA HIS A 246 11.42 17.10 -4.86
C HIS A 246 12.89 16.68 -4.79
N GLU A 247 13.63 17.15 -3.79
CA GLU A 247 14.99 16.71 -3.53
C GLU A 247 15.02 15.21 -3.18
N LEU A 248 14.13 14.78 -2.28
CA LEU A 248 14.01 13.39 -1.84
C LEU A 248 13.73 12.42 -2.98
N ILE A 249 12.82 12.75 -3.90
CA ILE A 249 12.46 11.85 -5.01
C ILE A 249 13.48 11.88 -6.16
N GLY A 250 14.37 12.88 -6.19
CA GLY A 250 15.43 13.01 -7.18
C GLY A 250 14.97 12.98 -8.65
N GLU A 251 15.92 12.75 -9.55
CA GLU A 251 15.65 12.71 -11.01
C GLU A 251 14.73 11.56 -11.40
N GLN A 252 14.85 10.40 -10.73
CA GLN A 252 14.05 9.23 -11.04
C GLN A 252 12.56 9.46 -10.72
N GLY A 253 12.25 10.03 -9.56
CA GLY A 253 10.88 10.37 -9.19
C GLY A 253 10.28 11.44 -10.09
N GLN A 254 11.07 12.46 -10.46
CA GLN A 254 10.66 13.49 -11.41
C GLN A 254 10.37 12.90 -12.80
N SER A 255 11.20 11.97 -13.29
CA SER A 255 10.96 11.28 -14.56
C SER A 255 9.65 10.48 -14.54
N LEU A 256 9.36 9.76 -13.46
CA LEU A 256 8.10 9.03 -13.29
C LEU A 256 6.88 9.97 -13.23
N GLU A 257 7.05 11.15 -12.62
CA GLU A 257 6.03 12.20 -12.59
C GLU A 257 5.74 12.76 -13.99
N GLU A 258 6.78 13.05 -14.77
CA GLU A 258 6.66 13.55 -16.14
C GLU A 258 5.88 12.58 -17.04
N GLU A 259 6.09 11.27 -16.88
CA GLU A 259 5.33 10.26 -17.61
C GLU A 259 3.81 10.43 -17.40
N LEU A 260 3.36 10.79 -16.19
CA LEU A 260 1.95 11.05 -15.91
C LEU A 260 1.44 12.27 -16.66
N PHE A 261 2.24 13.34 -16.74
CA PHE A 261 1.88 14.54 -17.48
C PHE A 261 1.77 14.31 -18.99
N THR A 262 2.44 13.29 -19.54
CA THR A 262 2.24 12.91 -20.95
C THR A 262 0.91 12.19 -21.22
N ILE A 263 0.31 11.58 -20.19
CA ILE A 263 -0.91 10.77 -20.30
C ILE A 263 -2.16 11.58 -19.91
N LEU A 264 -2.07 12.39 -18.86
CA LEU A 264 -3.20 13.15 -18.31
C LEU A 264 -3.98 13.98 -19.35
N PRO A 265 -3.34 14.70 -20.30
CA PRO A 265 -4.08 15.44 -21.32
C PRO A 265 -4.96 14.57 -22.20
N LYS A 266 -4.51 13.33 -22.50
CA LYS A 266 -5.24 12.38 -23.35
C LYS A 266 -6.51 11.87 -22.66
N LEU A 267 -6.46 11.70 -21.34
CA LEU A 267 -7.62 11.30 -20.55
C LEU A 267 -8.65 12.42 -20.37
N LYS A 268 -8.22 13.68 -20.45
CA LYS A 268 -9.13 14.84 -20.38
C LYS A 268 -9.88 15.10 -21.68
N SER A 269 -9.41 14.54 -22.79
CA SER A 269 -10.01 14.67 -24.12
C SER A 269 -10.96 13.54 -24.51
N GLU A 270 -11.03 12.48 -23.70
CA GLU A 270 -11.95 11.33 -23.85
C GLU A 270 -13.23 11.54 -23.04
#